data_AF-A0A3D2Z0D5-F1
#
_entry.id   AF-A0A3D2Z0D5-F1
#
_cell.length_a   1.000
_cell.length_b   1.000
_cell.length_c   1.000
_cell.angle_alpha   90.00
_cell.angle_beta   90.00
_cell.angle_gamma   90.00
#
_symmetry.space_group_name_H-M   'P 1'
#
loop_
_entity.id
_entity.type
_entity.pdbx_description
1 polymer ?
#
loop_
_entity_poly.entity_id
_entity_poly.type
_entity_poly.pdbx_seq_one_letter_code
_entity_poly.pdbx_strand_id
1 'polypeptide(L)'
;MRVGIVDHQPGLSAYIAEILVSWGVTNTEMLPPRRLEQLDPSDVPIVILPAGSSDADGPASKAIFAYMQLGGAVVSFLPEGPFAVALDVDIGPPREGPQRLRLSGAPMAGLAGESLPVVGTAATWTAMGDESPLPDAYLYPAGNPVGEGPAIIRADVGQGTLLGLAFDLPRAVLLLRQGDPAQREENGRGDEPARPNHLACDLGAAEPAWIPYADLLGRVFVELVASLFPAPLPLCWHLPGGAPGILLYSGDEDNAELEWNRTQFAEVTAEGGRMNLYVIPGNTHSTAADIAAYQQTHDIGPHPNLRPFDGEPVRVRVNELTRQISEFEERFATPARSLRNHCIAWAGYLEPVRAMAASGVRMEGNYFCSTFLRSREYAPYAAFGAALPLRFCTPDGELLDVHQQHTHTMDDVYFGPEWVSYSYRIQPTQWEVILSRVLDEVANRFHVPHAVCIHPSNWVRFSRAQGLALLRLAT
;
A
#
# COMPACT_ATOMS: atom_id res chain seq x y z
N MET A 1 -9.45 -16.94 -21.64
CA MET A 1 -8.25 -16.87 -20.80
C MET A 1 -8.41 -15.88 -19.66
N ARG A 2 -8.51 -16.40 -18.44
CA ARG A 2 -8.58 -15.65 -17.18
C ARG A 2 -7.50 -16.11 -16.22
N VAL A 3 -7.11 -15.24 -15.30
CA VAL A 3 -6.26 -15.60 -14.15
C VAL A 3 -7.18 -16.05 -13.02
N GLY A 4 -7.14 -17.33 -12.68
CA GLY A 4 -7.94 -17.91 -11.61
C GLY A 4 -7.26 -17.74 -10.25
N ILE A 5 -8.01 -17.35 -9.23
CA ILE A 5 -7.54 -17.23 -7.85
C ILE A 5 -8.38 -18.18 -7.00
N VAL A 6 -7.76 -19.14 -6.33
CA VAL A 6 -8.51 -20.09 -5.49
C VAL A 6 -9.12 -19.36 -4.29
N ASP A 7 -10.42 -19.54 -4.12
CA ASP A 7 -11.15 -19.03 -2.97
C ASP A 7 -10.84 -19.90 -1.75
N HIS A 8 -9.98 -19.37 -0.88
CA HIS A 8 -9.55 -19.99 0.36
C HIS A 8 -9.77 -19.02 1.54
N GLN A 9 -10.36 -19.54 2.61
CA GLN A 9 -10.65 -18.82 3.85
C GLN A 9 -10.30 -19.70 5.07
N PRO A 10 -9.61 -19.16 6.09
CA PRO A 10 -9.01 -17.83 6.13
C PRO A 10 -7.88 -17.69 5.11
N GLY A 11 -7.76 -16.56 4.44
CA GLY A 11 -6.76 -16.40 3.38
C GLY A 11 -6.92 -15.11 2.58
N LEU A 12 -5.80 -14.62 2.03
CA LEU A 12 -5.75 -13.33 1.32
C LEU A 12 -6.24 -13.40 -0.14
N SER A 13 -7.16 -14.33 -0.44
CA SER A 13 -7.69 -14.58 -1.79
C SER A 13 -8.28 -13.32 -2.42
N ALA A 14 -9.10 -12.57 -1.67
CA ALA A 14 -9.68 -11.31 -2.15
C ALA A 14 -8.62 -10.21 -2.31
N TYR A 15 -7.61 -10.19 -1.44
CA TYR A 15 -6.51 -9.20 -1.52
C TYR A 15 -5.54 -9.49 -2.65
N ILE A 16 -5.33 -10.75 -3.03
CA ILE A 16 -4.63 -11.14 -4.27
C ILE A 16 -5.32 -10.49 -5.47
N ALA A 17 -6.65 -10.57 -5.54
CA ALA A 17 -7.42 -9.93 -6.61
C ALA A 17 -7.26 -8.40 -6.57
N GLU A 18 -7.29 -7.79 -5.38
CA GLU A 18 -7.09 -6.35 -5.20
C GLU A 18 -5.72 -5.89 -5.73
N ILE A 19 -4.64 -6.59 -5.41
CA ILE A 19 -3.28 -6.27 -5.89
C ILE A 19 -3.23 -6.34 -7.42
N LEU A 20 -3.77 -7.41 -8.01
CA LEU A 20 -3.76 -7.61 -9.46
C LEU A 20 -4.55 -6.53 -10.20
N VAL A 21 -5.75 -6.20 -9.71
CA VAL A 21 -6.62 -5.17 -10.30
C VAL A 21 -5.99 -3.79 -10.19
N SER A 22 -5.34 -3.48 -9.06
CA SER A 22 -4.65 -2.20 -8.84
C SER A 22 -3.52 -1.94 -9.84
N TRP A 23 -2.97 -2.99 -10.42
CA TRP A 23 -1.94 -2.96 -11.46
C TRP A 23 -2.48 -3.27 -12.86
N GLY A 24 -3.81 -3.22 -13.05
CA GLY A 24 -4.42 -3.28 -14.37
C GLY A 24 -4.75 -4.68 -14.89
N VAL A 25 -4.56 -5.73 -14.10
CA VAL A 25 -5.00 -7.09 -14.48
C VAL A 25 -6.51 -7.19 -14.26
N THR A 26 -7.27 -7.09 -15.35
CA THR A 26 -8.75 -7.01 -15.29
C THR A 26 -9.44 -8.35 -15.54
N ASN A 27 -8.73 -9.35 -16.05
CA ASN A 27 -9.26 -10.67 -16.41
C ASN A 27 -9.06 -11.72 -15.30
N THR A 28 -9.31 -11.33 -14.04
CA THR A 28 -9.24 -12.25 -12.88
C THR A 28 -10.59 -12.91 -12.61
N GLU A 29 -10.57 -14.08 -11.98
CA GLU A 29 -11.77 -14.71 -11.42
C GLU A 29 -11.48 -15.47 -10.13
N MET A 30 -12.41 -15.39 -9.18
CA MET A 30 -12.38 -16.23 -7.98
C MET A 30 -12.88 -17.64 -8.32
N LEU A 31 -12.11 -18.65 -7.91
CA LEU A 31 -12.36 -20.06 -8.17
C LEU A 31 -12.77 -20.76 -6.87
N PRO A 32 -14.04 -21.20 -6.73
CA PRO A 32 -14.40 -22.05 -5.60
C PRO A 32 -13.65 -23.40 -5.71
N PRO A 33 -13.25 -24.03 -4.59
CA PRO A 33 -12.47 -25.27 -4.61
C PRO A 33 -13.06 -26.40 -5.46
N ARG A 34 -14.39 -26.48 -5.57
CA ARG A 34 -15.10 -27.49 -6.37
C ARG A 34 -14.90 -27.35 -7.88
N ARG A 35 -14.48 -26.18 -8.36
CA ARG A 35 -14.24 -25.95 -9.80
C ARG A 35 -12.88 -26.47 -10.25
N LEU A 36 -11.95 -26.74 -9.32
CA LEU A 36 -10.56 -27.12 -9.65
C LEU A 36 -10.46 -28.38 -10.51
N GLU A 37 -11.34 -29.37 -10.29
CA GLU A 37 -11.37 -30.63 -11.05
C GLU A 37 -11.83 -30.46 -12.51
N GLN A 38 -12.42 -29.31 -12.85
CA GLN A 38 -13.04 -29.03 -14.15
C GLN A 38 -12.34 -27.89 -14.89
N LEU A 39 -11.17 -27.47 -14.42
CA LEU A 39 -10.42 -26.38 -15.06
C LEU A 39 -9.81 -26.86 -16.38
N ASP A 40 -9.93 -26.01 -17.39
CA ASP A 40 -9.27 -26.15 -18.68
C ASP A 40 -8.21 -25.04 -18.81
N PRO A 41 -6.92 -25.37 -18.97
CA PRO A 41 -5.85 -24.40 -19.17
C PRO A 41 -6.06 -23.44 -20.36
N SER A 42 -6.86 -23.82 -21.36
CA SER A 42 -7.18 -22.93 -22.48
C SER A 42 -8.13 -21.78 -22.08
N ASP A 43 -8.95 -21.98 -21.05
CA ASP A 43 -9.86 -20.97 -20.51
C ASP A 43 -9.27 -20.23 -19.31
N VAL A 44 -8.59 -20.96 -18.42
CA VAL A 44 -7.94 -20.46 -17.21
C VAL A 44 -6.50 -20.96 -17.24
N PRO A 45 -5.57 -20.26 -17.91
CA PRO A 45 -4.18 -20.72 -18.06
C PRO A 45 -3.32 -20.60 -16.80
N ILE A 46 -3.76 -19.79 -15.83
CA ILE A 46 -3.04 -19.59 -14.56
C ILE A 46 -4.00 -19.76 -13.40
N VAL A 47 -3.58 -20.53 -12.40
CA VAL A 47 -4.25 -20.63 -11.08
C VAL A 47 -3.31 -20.14 -9.99
N ILE A 48 -3.80 -19.25 -9.13
CA ILE A 48 -3.08 -18.73 -7.97
C ILE A 48 -3.62 -19.40 -6.71
N LEU A 49 -2.72 -20.01 -5.93
CA LEU A 49 -2.98 -20.64 -4.65
C LEU A 49 -2.56 -19.69 -3.51
N PRO A 50 -3.51 -19.17 -2.71
CA PRO A 50 -3.21 -18.45 -1.48
C PRO A 50 -2.38 -19.31 -0.52
N ALA A 51 -1.56 -18.68 0.32
CA ALA A 51 -0.84 -19.40 1.37
C ALA A 51 -1.82 -20.18 2.27
N GLY A 52 -1.49 -21.43 2.58
CA GLY A 52 -2.35 -22.34 3.36
C GLY A 52 -3.43 -23.08 2.56
N SER A 53 -3.59 -22.79 1.26
CA SER A 53 -4.59 -23.49 0.42
C SER A 53 -4.13 -24.85 -0.13
N SER A 54 -2.86 -25.18 0.03
CA SER A 54 -2.23 -26.42 -0.45
C SER A 54 -2.42 -27.55 0.54
N ASP A 55 -3.55 -28.28 0.50
CA ASP A 55 -3.73 -29.48 1.32
C ASP A 55 -2.90 -30.64 0.76
N ALA A 56 -1.80 -31.01 1.44
CA ALA A 56 -0.79 -31.94 0.94
C ALA A 56 -1.35 -33.27 0.38
N ASP A 57 -2.46 -33.79 0.92
CA ASP A 57 -3.07 -35.05 0.46
C ASP A 57 -4.52 -34.89 -0.06
N GLY A 58 -4.99 -33.65 -0.14
CA GLY A 58 -6.36 -33.29 -0.44
C GLY A 58 -6.77 -33.48 -1.91
N PRO A 59 -8.08 -33.62 -2.19
CA PRO A 59 -8.62 -33.61 -3.56
C PRO A 59 -8.22 -32.37 -4.37
N ALA A 60 -8.10 -31.21 -3.72
CA ALA A 60 -7.72 -29.95 -4.36
C ALA A 60 -6.31 -30.02 -4.96
N SER A 61 -5.31 -30.48 -4.20
CA SER A 61 -3.94 -30.62 -4.69
C SER A 61 -3.85 -31.60 -5.85
N LYS A 62 -4.57 -32.73 -5.78
CA LYS A 62 -4.65 -33.69 -6.90
C LYS A 62 -5.23 -33.05 -8.16
N ALA A 63 -6.30 -32.26 -8.02
CA ALA A 63 -6.89 -31.53 -9.15
C ALA A 63 -5.91 -30.51 -9.75
N ILE A 64 -5.17 -29.79 -8.90
CA ILE A 64 -4.15 -28.82 -9.36
C ILE A 64 -2.99 -29.51 -10.09
N PHE A 65 -2.48 -30.63 -9.59
CA PHE A 65 -1.46 -31.41 -10.30
C PHE A 65 -1.98 -31.94 -11.63
N ALA A 66 -3.22 -32.45 -11.69
CA ALA A 66 -3.84 -32.87 -12.95
C ALA A 66 -4.00 -31.70 -13.93
N TYR A 67 -4.36 -30.52 -13.44
CA TYR A 67 -4.45 -29.30 -14.23
C TYR A 67 -3.08 -28.88 -14.82
N MET A 68 -1.99 -28.96 -14.03
CA MET A 68 -0.63 -28.72 -14.56
C MET A 68 -0.22 -29.76 -15.61
N GLN A 69 -0.60 -31.03 -15.47
CA GLN A 69 -0.35 -32.04 -16.52
C GLN A 69 -0.97 -31.67 -17.88
N LEU A 70 -2.08 -30.93 -17.88
CA LEU A 70 -2.76 -30.46 -19.09
C LEU A 70 -2.17 -29.15 -19.67
N GLY A 71 -1.11 -28.60 -19.08
CA GLY A 71 -0.47 -27.37 -19.54
C GLY A 71 -0.81 -26.12 -18.73
N GLY A 72 -1.55 -26.26 -17.63
CA GLY A 72 -1.87 -25.15 -16.74
C GLY A 72 -0.67 -24.66 -15.93
N ALA A 73 -0.58 -23.34 -15.72
CA ALA A 73 0.41 -22.76 -14.82
C ALA A 73 -0.19 -22.50 -13.43
N VAL A 74 0.62 -22.65 -12.38
CA VAL A 74 0.22 -22.45 -10.99
C VAL A 74 1.21 -21.52 -10.29
N VAL A 75 0.70 -20.52 -9.57
CA VAL A 75 1.48 -19.70 -8.63
C VAL A 75 1.08 -20.10 -7.21
N SER A 76 2.03 -20.49 -6.37
CA SER A 76 1.75 -20.89 -4.99
C SER A 76 2.60 -20.10 -4.00
N PHE A 77 1.96 -19.52 -3.00
CA PHE A 77 2.64 -18.87 -1.87
C PHE A 77 2.82 -19.86 -0.72
N LEU A 78 4.02 -19.94 -0.16
CA LEU A 78 4.38 -20.91 0.88
C LEU A 78 3.91 -22.35 0.57
N PRO A 79 4.21 -22.90 -0.64
CA PRO A 79 3.84 -24.27 -0.97
C PRO A 79 4.46 -25.26 0.03
N GLU A 80 3.72 -26.32 0.34
CA GLU A 80 4.15 -27.42 1.21
C GLU A 80 3.89 -28.78 0.57
N GLY A 81 4.37 -29.84 1.21
CA GLY A 81 4.10 -31.23 0.80
C GLY A 81 4.48 -31.50 -0.67
N PRO A 82 3.59 -32.08 -1.48
CA PRO A 82 3.88 -32.40 -2.88
C PRO A 82 4.29 -31.20 -3.74
N PHE A 83 3.84 -29.98 -3.43
CA PHE A 83 4.24 -28.78 -4.17
C PHE A 83 5.70 -28.41 -3.88
N ALA A 84 6.15 -28.56 -2.63
CA ALA A 84 7.56 -28.35 -2.28
C ALA A 84 8.46 -29.40 -2.94
N VAL A 85 8.01 -30.66 -2.96
CA VAL A 85 8.70 -31.76 -3.67
C VAL A 85 8.80 -31.46 -5.17
N ALA A 86 7.72 -30.96 -5.78
CA ALA A 86 7.72 -30.62 -7.21
C ALA A 86 8.65 -29.44 -7.56
N LEU A 87 8.93 -28.55 -6.59
CA LEU A 87 9.89 -27.45 -6.71
C LEU A 87 11.33 -27.89 -6.39
N ASP A 88 11.53 -29.14 -5.98
CA ASP A 88 12.81 -29.71 -5.57
C ASP A 88 13.49 -28.93 -4.41
N VAL A 89 12.67 -28.54 -3.41
CA VAL A 89 13.14 -27.83 -2.22
C VAL A 89 12.82 -28.58 -0.92
N ASP A 90 13.76 -28.50 0.03
CA ASP A 90 13.50 -28.78 1.44
C ASP A 90 13.03 -27.52 2.16
N ILE A 91 12.02 -27.68 3.02
CA ILE A 91 11.44 -26.60 3.81
C ILE A 91 11.96 -26.70 5.24
N GLY A 92 12.87 -25.79 5.56
CA GLY A 92 13.35 -25.57 6.91
C GLY A 92 12.41 -24.71 7.76
N PRO A 93 12.85 -24.32 8.98
CA PRO A 93 12.05 -23.47 9.85
C PRO A 93 11.75 -22.10 9.22
N PRO A 94 10.70 -21.40 9.67
CA PRO A 94 10.41 -20.03 9.26
C PRO A 94 11.63 -19.12 9.48
N ARG A 95 11.84 -18.19 8.54
CA ARG A 95 12.88 -17.16 8.66
C ARG A 95 12.51 -16.15 9.75
N GLU A 96 13.48 -15.82 10.59
CA GLU A 96 13.32 -14.80 11.64
C GLU A 96 13.64 -13.40 11.12
N GLY A 97 12.89 -12.40 11.60
CA GLY A 97 13.11 -10.99 11.31
C GLY A 97 12.76 -10.58 9.88
N PRO A 98 12.88 -9.28 9.57
CA PRO A 98 12.61 -8.76 8.23
C PRO A 98 13.60 -9.33 7.22
N GLN A 99 13.08 -9.78 6.09
CA GLN A 99 13.88 -10.31 4.99
C GLN A 99 14.01 -9.27 3.88
N ARG A 100 14.95 -9.51 2.97
CA ARG A 100 15.11 -8.79 1.70
C ARG A 100 15.01 -9.78 0.55
N LEU A 101 14.20 -9.43 -0.43
CA LEU A 101 14.08 -10.14 -1.68
C LEU A 101 15.01 -9.48 -2.71
N ARG A 102 15.92 -10.27 -3.26
CA ARG A 102 16.78 -9.88 -4.38
C ARG A 102 16.42 -10.69 -5.61
N LEU A 103 16.05 -9.99 -6.67
CA LEU A 103 15.65 -10.58 -7.94
C LEU A 103 16.89 -10.91 -8.78
N SER A 104 16.93 -12.09 -9.40
CA SER A 104 18.10 -12.57 -10.16
C SER A 104 17.91 -12.51 -11.68
N GLY A 105 16.71 -12.27 -12.21
CA GLY A 105 16.46 -12.23 -13.66
C GLY A 105 15.12 -11.65 -14.12
N ALA A 106 14.91 -11.61 -15.43
CA ALA A 106 13.63 -11.27 -16.07
C ALA A 106 12.52 -12.26 -15.63
N PRO A 107 11.24 -11.87 -15.54
CA PRO A 107 10.60 -10.65 -16.07
C PRO A 107 10.94 -9.35 -15.33
N MET A 108 11.71 -9.41 -14.25
CA MET A 108 11.91 -8.35 -13.26
C MET A 108 13.12 -7.41 -13.52
N ALA A 109 13.49 -7.21 -14.79
CA ALA A 109 14.76 -6.56 -15.18
C ALA A 109 14.92 -5.09 -14.72
N GLY A 110 13.81 -4.37 -14.50
CA GLY A 110 13.81 -2.98 -14.00
C GLY A 110 13.96 -2.84 -12.48
N LEU A 111 13.90 -3.96 -11.76
CA LEU A 111 14.07 -4.06 -10.30
C LEU A 111 15.24 -4.98 -9.92
N ALA A 112 16.00 -5.44 -10.90
CA ALA A 112 17.16 -6.28 -10.68
C ALA A 112 18.19 -5.55 -9.81
N GLY A 113 18.59 -6.18 -8.70
CA GLY A 113 19.48 -5.58 -7.70
C GLY A 113 18.78 -4.74 -6.63
N GLU A 114 17.47 -4.50 -6.74
CA GLU A 114 16.71 -3.89 -5.66
C GLU A 114 16.54 -4.87 -4.50
N SER A 115 16.57 -4.32 -3.29
CA SER A 115 16.48 -5.05 -2.02
C SER A 115 15.09 -4.82 -1.43
N LEU A 116 14.08 -5.50 -1.98
CA LEU A 116 12.68 -5.30 -1.57
C LEU A 116 12.45 -5.92 -0.18
N PRO A 117 11.92 -5.18 0.81
CA PRO A 117 11.56 -5.74 2.12
C PRO A 117 10.49 -6.82 1.97
N VAL A 118 10.67 -7.95 2.66
CA VAL A 118 9.63 -8.96 2.84
C VAL A 118 9.40 -9.12 4.34
N VAL A 119 8.18 -8.81 4.76
CA VAL A 119 7.69 -8.91 6.14
C VAL A 119 6.58 -9.95 6.21
N GLY A 120 6.28 -10.43 7.42
CA GLY A 120 5.37 -11.55 7.62
C GLY A 120 6.06 -12.90 7.44
N THR A 121 5.29 -13.94 7.11
CA THR A 121 5.79 -15.32 7.05
C THR A 121 6.66 -15.56 5.82
N ALA A 122 7.88 -16.04 6.06
CA ALA A 122 8.79 -16.58 5.06
C ALA A 122 9.39 -17.90 5.55
N ALA A 123 9.56 -18.86 4.66
CA ALA A 123 10.16 -20.16 4.89
C ALA A 123 11.65 -20.16 4.51
N THR A 124 12.41 -21.03 5.17
CA THR A 124 13.77 -21.35 4.73
C THR A 124 13.68 -22.43 3.66
N TRP A 125 14.11 -22.14 2.43
CA TRP A 125 14.24 -23.15 1.38
C TRP A 125 15.69 -23.52 1.17
N THR A 126 15.93 -24.80 0.94
CA THR A 126 17.23 -25.34 0.48
C THR A 126 16.97 -26.19 -0.76
N ALA A 127 17.75 -25.96 -1.82
CA ALA A 127 17.72 -26.82 -3.01
C ALA A 127 18.17 -28.25 -2.63
N MET A 128 17.48 -29.26 -3.14
CA MET A 128 17.76 -30.67 -2.79
C MET A 128 19.00 -31.24 -3.50
N GLY A 129 19.46 -30.61 -4.59
CA GLY A 129 20.68 -31.03 -5.29
C GLY A 129 21.17 -30.01 -6.32
N ASP A 130 22.29 -30.34 -6.97
CA ASP A 130 22.91 -29.48 -8.01
C ASP A 130 22.06 -29.39 -9.30
N GLU A 131 21.09 -30.31 -9.47
CA GLU A 131 20.16 -30.34 -10.61
C GLU A 131 18.84 -29.58 -10.31
N SER A 132 18.67 -29.03 -9.10
CA SER A 132 17.48 -28.26 -8.74
C SER A 132 17.32 -27.03 -9.64
N PRO A 133 16.08 -26.57 -9.93
CA PRO A 133 15.88 -25.40 -10.77
C PRO A 133 16.56 -24.16 -10.18
N LEU A 134 17.14 -23.33 -11.06
CA LEU A 134 17.77 -22.08 -10.65
C LEU A 134 16.70 -21.12 -10.09
N PRO A 135 16.93 -20.49 -8.91
CA PRO A 135 16.00 -19.54 -8.35
C PRO A 135 15.91 -18.23 -9.17
N ASP A 136 14.67 -17.77 -9.40
CA ASP A 136 14.34 -16.47 -9.99
C ASP A 136 14.55 -15.30 -8.99
N ALA A 137 14.63 -15.62 -7.70
CA ALA A 137 14.96 -14.68 -6.64
C ALA A 137 15.47 -15.39 -5.37
N TYR A 138 16.10 -14.59 -4.51
CA TYR A 138 16.68 -15.03 -3.23
C TYR A 138 16.18 -14.17 -2.08
N LEU A 139 16.05 -14.77 -0.90
CA LEU A 139 15.75 -14.09 0.37
C LEU A 139 16.99 -14.13 1.25
N TYR A 140 17.29 -13.00 1.88
CA TYR A 140 18.33 -12.89 2.91
C TYR A 140 17.87 -11.99 4.07
N PRO A 141 18.42 -12.15 5.28
CA PRO A 141 18.12 -11.26 6.40
C PRO A 141 18.47 -9.80 6.12
N ALA A 142 17.63 -8.86 6.56
CA ALA A 142 17.90 -7.43 6.40
C ALA A 142 19.25 -7.05 7.06
N GLY A 143 20.10 -6.36 6.30
CA GLY A 143 21.43 -5.92 6.75
C GLY A 143 22.50 -7.01 6.82
N ASN A 144 22.18 -8.27 6.51
CA ASN A 144 23.14 -9.37 6.51
C ASN A 144 22.86 -10.38 5.37
N PRO A 145 23.69 -10.42 4.32
CA PRO A 145 23.51 -11.36 3.21
C PRO A 145 23.84 -12.82 3.60
N VAL A 146 24.41 -13.07 4.79
CA VAL A 146 24.62 -14.44 5.28
C VAL A 146 23.26 -15.07 5.61
N GLY A 147 23.03 -16.29 5.12
CA GLY A 147 21.73 -16.96 5.22
C GLY A 147 20.80 -16.69 4.03
N GLU A 148 21.37 -16.22 2.92
CA GLU A 148 20.68 -16.20 1.62
C GLU A 148 20.19 -17.60 1.25
N GLY A 149 18.96 -17.70 0.73
CA GLY A 149 18.42 -18.92 0.15
C GLY A 149 17.40 -18.63 -0.94
N PRO A 150 17.00 -19.66 -1.71
CA PRO A 150 15.98 -19.52 -2.75
C PRO A 150 14.68 -18.93 -2.21
N ALA A 151 14.05 -18.08 -3.01
CA ALA A 151 12.80 -17.41 -2.66
C ALA A 151 11.70 -17.59 -3.69
N ILE A 152 12.07 -17.65 -4.97
CA ILE A 152 11.14 -17.87 -6.07
C ILE A 152 11.78 -18.93 -6.95
N ILE A 153 11.07 -20.04 -7.14
CA ILE A 153 11.52 -21.16 -7.98
C ILE A 153 10.40 -21.50 -8.95
N ARG A 154 10.81 -21.86 -10.16
CA ARG A 154 9.95 -22.37 -11.21
C ARG A 154 10.33 -23.81 -11.53
N ALA A 155 9.35 -24.69 -11.61
CA ALA A 155 9.53 -26.08 -12.01
C ALA A 155 8.51 -26.48 -13.07
N ASP A 156 8.94 -27.30 -14.03
CA ASP A 156 8.04 -27.90 -15.01
C ASP A 156 7.32 -29.10 -14.40
N VAL A 157 6.00 -29.15 -14.54
CA VAL A 157 5.16 -30.24 -14.03
C VAL A 157 4.26 -30.73 -15.16
N GLY A 158 4.66 -31.85 -15.77
CA GLY A 158 3.98 -32.34 -16.97
C GLY A 158 4.19 -31.40 -18.15
N GLN A 159 3.10 -30.85 -18.70
CA GLN A 159 3.15 -29.82 -19.74
C GLN A 159 3.01 -28.39 -19.19
N GLY A 160 2.76 -28.26 -17.88
CA GLY A 160 2.54 -27.00 -17.21
C GLY A 160 3.70 -26.58 -16.33
N THR A 161 3.48 -25.56 -15.51
CA THR A 161 4.52 -24.93 -14.70
C THR A 161 4.02 -24.64 -13.29
N LEU A 162 4.85 -24.93 -12.29
CA LEU A 162 4.66 -24.50 -10.91
C LEU A 162 5.66 -23.39 -10.59
N LEU A 163 5.15 -22.22 -10.19
CA LEU A 163 5.93 -21.11 -9.64
C LEU A 163 5.66 -21.02 -8.14
N GLY A 164 6.66 -21.35 -7.33
CA GLY A 164 6.57 -21.30 -5.88
C GLY A 164 7.28 -20.08 -5.29
N LEU A 165 6.68 -19.48 -4.26
CA LEU A 165 7.29 -18.43 -3.46
C LEU A 165 7.48 -18.89 -2.02
N ALA A 166 8.70 -18.73 -1.49
CA ALA A 166 9.06 -19.07 -0.11
C ALA A 166 8.47 -18.11 0.94
N PHE A 167 7.58 -17.21 0.55
CA PHE A 167 6.96 -16.21 1.43
C PHE A 167 5.54 -15.90 0.96
N ASP A 168 4.73 -15.37 1.88
CA ASP A 168 3.38 -14.91 1.57
C ASP A 168 3.43 -13.49 1.00
N LEU A 169 3.55 -13.37 -0.32
CA LEU A 169 3.64 -12.07 -0.99
C LEU A 169 2.43 -11.16 -0.71
N PRO A 170 1.17 -11.61 -0.84
CA PRO A 170 0.01 -10.80 -0.48
C PRO A 170 0.06 -10.29 0.96
N ARG A 171 0.51 -11.12 1.90
CA ARG A 171 0.65 -10.71 3.31
C ARG A 171 1.79 -9.73 3.52
N ALA A 172 2.91 -9.89 2.82
CA ALA A 172 3.99 -8.90 2.83
C ALA A 172 3.49 -7.55 2.34
N VAL A 173 2.79 -7.50 1.19
CA VAL A 173 2.17 -6.27 0.68
C VAL A 173 1.18 -5.68 1.69
N LEU A 174 0.33 -6.51 2.30
CA LEU A 174 -0.65 -6.07 3.29
C LEU A 174 0.02 -5.37 4.50
N LEU A 175 1.01 -6.03 5.09
CA LEU A 175 1.70 -5.56 6.30
C LEU A 175 2.53 -4.31 6.02
N LEU A 176 3.21 -4.25 4.87
CA LEU A 176 3.95 -3.05 4.47
C LEU A 176 3.02 -1.85 4.31
N ARG A 177 1.80 -2.05 3.79
CA ARG A 177 0.85 -0.96 3.55
C ARG A 177 0.11 -0.55 4.83
N GLN A 178 -0.44 -1.49 5.58
CA GLN A 178 -1.32 -1.24 6.73
C GLN A 178 -0.59 -1.22 8.07
N GLY A 179 0.65 -1.71 8.10
CA GLY A 179 1.40 -1.96 9.32
C GLY A 179 1.05 -3.29 9.98
N ASP A 180 1.86 -3.63 10.98
CA ASP A 180 1.74 -4.81 11.83
C ASP A 180 0.64 -4.62 12.89
N PRO A 181 -0.39 -5.47 12.92
CA PRO A 181 -1.43 -5.42 13.95
C PRO A 181 -0.88 -5.59 15.38
N ALA A 182 0.29 -6.22 15.54
CA ALA A 182 0.96 -6.34 16.83
C ALA A 182 1.56 -5.01 17.33
N GLN A 183 1.63 -3.96 16.51
CA GLN A 183 2.15 -2.65 16.91
C GLN A 183 1.07 -1.62 17.29
N ARG A 184 -0.16 -2.10 17.52
CA ARG A 184 -1.24 -1.25 18.04
C ARG A 184 -0.83 -0.58 19.36
N GLU A 185 -1.45 0.56 19.64
CA GLU A 185 -1.07 1.49 20.71
C GLU A 185 -1.00 0.94 22.13
N GLU A 186 -1.62 -0.21 22.36
CA GLU A 186 -1.59 -0.93 23.65
C GLU A 186 -0.16 -1.29 24.10
N ASN A 187 0.82 -1.24 23.20
CA ASN A 187 2.23 -1.57 23.48
C ASN A 187 3.12 -0.36 23.85
N GLY A 188 2.54 0.83 24.08
CA GLY A 188 3.26 2.03 24.51
C GLY A 188 3.84 2.86 23.35
N ARG A 189 4.03 4.17 23.56
CA ARG A 189 4.45 5.13 22.53
C ARG A 189 5.37 6.23 23.08
N GLY A 190 6.19 6.82 22.20
CA GLY A 190 7.10 7.93 22.52
C GLY A 190 6.50 9.33 22.34
N ASP A 191 5.32 9.44 21.74
CA ASP A 191 4.56 10.66 21.47
C ASP A 191 3.04 10.45 21.71
N GLU A 192 2.33 11.55 21.97
CA GLU A 192 0.93 11.55 22.46
C GLU A 192 -0.07 12.06 21.40
N PRO A 193 -0.04 11.53 20.17
CA PRO A 193 -1.13 10.59 19.91
C PRO A 193 -0.67 9.28 19.27
N ALA A 194 -1.53 8.27 19.37
CA ALA A 194 -1.43 7.12 18.50
C ALA A 194 -1.69 7.51 17.05
N ARG A 195 -0.92 6.93 16.14
CA ARG A 195 -0.86 7.31 14.73
C ARG A 195 -0.61 6.06 13.88
N PRO A 196 -1.02 6.04 12.60
CA PRO A 196 -0.82 4.86 11.76
C PRO A 196 0.66 4.54 11.55
N ASN A 197 1.55 5.53 11.45
CA ASN A 197 2.99 5.30 11.28
C ASN A 197 3.62 4.48 12.41
N HIS A 198 2.99 4.41 13.59
CA HIS A 198 3.43 3.51 14.66
C HIS A 198 3.02 2.05 14.46
N LEU A 199 2.23 1.75 13.43
CA LEU A 199 1.95 0.39 12.99
C LEU A 199 3.01 -0.10 11.99
N ALA A 200 3.84 0.79 11.43
CA ALA A 200 4.83 0.45 10.40
C ALA A 200 5.70 -0.76 10.82
N CYS A 201 5.86 -1.72 9.92
CA CYS A 201 6.71 -2.87 10.20
C CYS A 201 8.16 -2.45 10.44
N ASP A 202 8.85 -3.14 11.36
CA ASP A 202 10.30 -3.05 11.42
C ASP A 202 10.89 -3.69 10.17
N LEU A 203 11.61 -2.90 9.37
CA LEU A 203 12.25 -3.35 8.14
C LEU A 203 13.73 -3.66 8.33
N GLY A 204 14.24 -3.60 9.56
CA GLY A 204 15.64 -3.80 9.89
C GLY A 204 16.54 -2.68 9.38
N ALA A 205 17.86 -2.89 9.50
CA ALA A 205 18.86 -1.93 9.03
C ALA A 205 18.74 -1.70 7.50
N ALA A 206 19.16 -0.51 7.07
CA ALA A 206 19.13 -0.07 5.67
C ALA A 206 17.73 -0.13 5.04
N GLU A 207 16.74 0.48 5.70
CA GLU A 207 15.39 0.64 5.16
C GLU A 207 15.40 1.42 3.82
N PRO A 208 14.90 0.84 2.72
CA PRO A 208 14.83 1.51 1.42
C PRO A 208 13.66 2.50 1.38
N ALA A 209 13.82 3.62 2.08
CA ALA A 209 12.77 4.62 2.26
C ALA A 209 12.47 5.46 1.01
N TRP A 210 13.31 5.38 -0.03
CA TRP A 210 13.17 6.10 -1.31
C TRP A 210 12.39 5.30 -2.36
N ILE A 211 11.96 4.09 -2.02
CA ILE A 211 11.33 3.17 -2.97
C ILE A 211 9.93 2.80 -2.46
N PRO A 212 8.89 2.82 -3.31
CA PRO A 212 7.56 2.36 -2.94
C PRO A 212 7.52 0.82 -2.99
N TYR A 213 8.24 0.18 -2.07
CA TYR A 213 8.50 -1.25 -2.10
C TYR A 213 7.25 -2.13 -2.02
N ALA A 214 6.18 -1.69 -1.36
CA ALA A 214 4.93 -2.44 -1.27
C ALA A 214 4.23 -2.48 -2.64
N ASP A 215 4.25 -1.37 -3.35
CA ASP A 215 3.72 -1.28 -4.71
C ASP A 215 4.60 -2.11 -5.67
N LEU A 216 5.93 -2.02 -5.53
CA LEU A 216 6.84 -2.80 -6.36
C LEU A 216 6.74 -4.31 -6.13
N LEU A 217 6.45 -4.78 -4.91
CA LEU A 217 6.10 -6.19 -4.70
C LEU A 217 4.82 -6.59 -5.44
N GLY A 218 3.81 -5.72 -5.45
CA GLY A 218 2.61 -5.92 -6.26
C GLY A 218 2.91 -5.97 -7.77
N ARG A 219 3.80 -5.10 -8.26
CA ARG A 219 4.27 -5.12 -9.65
C ARG A 219 5.05 -6.39 -9.99
N VAL A 220 5.96 -6.83 -9.11
CA VAL A 220 6.68 -8.11 -9.26
C VAL A 220 5.69 -9.25 -9.39
N PHE A 221 4.63 -9.27 -8.57
CA PHE A 221 3.60 -10.30 -8.66
C PHE A 221 2.90 -10.31 -10.02
N VAL A 222 2.54 -9.14 -10.56
CA VAL A 222 1.92 -9.00 -11.89
C VAL A 222 2.87 -9.46 -12.99
N GLU A 223 4.15 -9.13 -12.91
CA GLU A 223 5.18 -9.56 -13.87
C GLU A 223 5.39 -11.08 -13.83
N LEU A 224 5.37 -11.70 -12.65
CA LEU A 224 5.42 -13.16 -12.49
C LEU A 224 4.21 -13.83 -13.15
N VAL A 225 2.99 -13.33 -12.89
CA VAL A 225 1.75 -13.82 -13.52
C VAL A 225 1.81 -13.63 -15.04
N ALA A 226 2.23 -12.47 -15.52
CA ALA A 226 2.36 -12.20 -16.95
C ALA A 226 3.37 -13.14 -17.63
N SER A 227 4.45 -13.52 -16.95
CA SER A 227 5.47 -14.44 -17.49
C SER A 227 4.98 -15.88 -17.66
N LEU A 228 3.88 -16.24 -16.99
CA LEU A 228 3.24 -17.56 -17.09
C LEU A 228 2.04 -17.55 -18.04
N PHE A 229 1.58 -16.37 -18.47
CA PHE A 229 0.41 -16.28 -19.34
C PHE A 229 0.81 -16.67 -20.77
N PRO A 230 0.05 -17.53 -21.46
CA PRO A 230 0.43 -18.09 -22.76
C PRO A 230 0.37 -17.08 -23.93
N ALA A 231 -0.02 -15.85 -23.65
CA ALA A 231 -0.11 -14.72 -24.58
C ALA A 231 0.22 -13.42 -23.82
N PRO A 232 0.33 -12.25 -24.47
CA PRO A 232 0.40 -10.99 -23.76
C PRO A 232 -0.80 -10.83 -22.81
N LEU A 233 -0.55 -10.71 -21.51
CA LEU A 233 -1.59 -10.48 -20.50
C LEU A 233 -2.24 -9.10 -20.76
N PRO A 234 -3.57 -9.01 -20.92
CA PRO A 234 -4.23 -7.72 -21.07
C PRO A 234 -4.08 -6.87 -19.79
N LEU A 235 -3.27 -5.82 -19.85
CA LEU A 235 -3.07 -4.86 -18.77
C LEU A 235 -3.70 -3.52 -19.14
N CYS A 236 -4.61 -3.03 -18.29
CA CYS A 236 -5.09 -1.66 -18.36
C CYS A 236 -4.10 -0.75 -17.62
N TRP A 237 -3.69 0.37 -18.22
CA TRP A 237 -2.90 1.34 -17.49
C TRP A 237 -3.68 1.83 -16.25
N HIS A 238 -3.07 1.69 -15.07
CA HIS A 238 -3.73 1.83 -13.78
C HIS A 238 -3.91 3.29 -13.34
N LEU A 239 -3.22 4.23 -13.96
CA LEU A 239 -3.40 5.66 -13.70
C LEU A 239 -4.37 6.31 -14.71
N PRO A 240 -5.17 7.31 -14.31
CA PRO A 240 -6.13 7.96 -15.18
C PRO A 240 -5.49 8.55 -16.46
N GLY A 241 -6.17 8.40 -17.59
CA GLY A 241 -5.78 9.04 -18.85
C GLY A 241 -4.43 8.61 -19.44
N GLY A 242 -3.83 7.51 -18.95
CA GLY A 242 -2.49 7.12 -19.38
C GLY A 242 -1.36 7.91 -18.71
N ALA A 243 -1.67 8.66 -17.64
CA ALA A 243 -0.68 9.51 -16.98
C ALA A 243 0.48 8.68 -16.41
N PRO A 244 1.75 9.12 -16.57
CA PRO A 244 2.91 8.38 -16.08
C PRO A 244 3.04 8.40 -14.55
N GLY A 245 2.39 9.35 -13.88
CA GLY A 245 2.32 9.56 -12.44
C GLY A 245 1.19 10.53 -12.11
N ILE A 246 0.82 10.67 -10.83
CA ILE A 246 -0.22 11.62 -10.40
C ILE A 246 0.15 12.27 -9.07
N LEU A 247 -0.05 13.59 -8.97
CA LEU A 247 0.05 14.33 -7.71
C LEU A 247 -1.31 14.38 -7.03
N LEU A 248 -1.42 13.83 -5.83
CA LEU A 248 -2.63 13.93 -5.00
C LEU A 248 -2.45 15.09 -4.02
N TYR A 249 -2.97 16.26 -4.40
CA TYR A 249 -2.86 17.47 -3.61
C TYR A 249 -3.94 17.52 -2.53
N SER A 250 -3.54 17.56 -1.26
CA SER A 250 -4.48 17.70 -0.15
C SER A 250 -3.96 18.66 0.91
N GLY A 251 -4.81 19.00 1.87
CA GLY A 251 -4.42 19.79 3.03
C GLY A 251 -5.45 19.69 4.14
N ASP A 252 -5.02 20.10 5.32
CA ASP A 252 -5.82 20.08 6.52
C ASP A 252 -6.04 21.54 6.93
N GLU A 253 -7.30 21.95 7.11
CA GLU A 253 -7.64 23.35 7.36
C GLU A 253 -7.09 23.84 8.71
N ASP A 254 -7.17 22.99 9.75
CA ASP A 254 -6.70 23.29 11.12
C ASP A 254 -7.08 24.68 11.62
N ASN A 255 -8.37 25.02 11.46
CA ASN A 255 -8.94 26.31 11.85
C ASN A 255 -8.27 27.51 11.15
N ALA A 256 -7.88 27.34 9.89
CA ALA A 256 -7.43 28.43 9.03
C ALA A 256 -8.54 29.46 8.79
N GLU A 257 -8.12 30.71 8.58
CA GLU A 257 -9.03 31.78 8.19
C GLU A 257 -9.62 31.53 6.79
N LEU A 258 -10.87 31.95 6.58
CA LEU A 258 -11.57 31.81 5.29
C LEU A 258 -10.75 32.32 4.10
N GLU A 259 -10.10 33.47 4.28
CA GLU A 259 -9.27 34.08 3.23
C GLU A 259 -8.02 33.26 2.90
N TRP A 260 -7.49 32.49 3.85
CA TRP A 260 -6.34 31.61 3.60
C TRP A 260 -6.74 30.41 2.76
N ASN A 261 -7.88 29.79 3.06
CA ASN A 261 -8.47 28.71 2.25
C ASN A 261 -8.71 29.20 0.81
N ARG A 262 -9.36 30.36 0.66
CA ARG A 262 -9.64 30.98 -0.65
C ARG A 262 -8.38 31.30 -1.44
N THR A 263 -7.34 31.83 -0.77
CA THR A 263 -6.06 32.15 -1.42
C THR A 263 -5.38 30.89 -1.95
N GLN A 264 -5.27 29.84 -1.13
CA GLN A 264 -4.65 28.60 -1.56
C GLN A 264 -5.43 27.94 -2.70
N PHE A 265 -6.76 27.85 -2.62
CA PHE A 265 -7.59 27.29 -3.68
C PHE A 265 -7.48 28.06 -5.00
N ALA A 266 -7.51 29.39 -4.96
CA ALA A 266 -7.36 30.21 -6.14
C ALA A 266 -6.01 29.97 -6.83
N GLU A 267 -4.93 29.86 -6.05
CA GLU A 267 -3.58 29.63 -6.58
C GLU A 267 -3.39 28.21 -7.09
N VAL A 268 -3.90 27.19 -6.38
CA VAL A 268 -3.91 25.80 -6.86
C VAL A 268 -4.66 25.69 -8.19
N THR A 269 -5.84 26.33 -8.28
CA THR A 269 -6.64 26.34 -9.51
C THR A 269 -5.93 27.09 -10.64
N ALA A 270 -5.25 28.20 -10.34
CA ALA A 270 -4.50 28.97 -11.33
C ALA A 270 -3.34 28.18 -11.95
N GLU A 271 -2.74 27.26 -11.19
CA GLU A 271 -1.72 26.30 -11.68
C GLU A 271 -2.37 25.05 -12.34
N GLY A 272 -3.69 25.02 -12.51
CA GLY A 272 -4.42 23.91 -13.13
C GLY A 272 -4.68 22.71 -12.20
N GLY A 273 -4.37 22.85 -10.91
CA GLY A 273 -4.55 21.80 -9.91
C GLY A 273 -5.96 21.73 -9.33
N ARG A 274 -6.24 20.60 -8.67
CA ARG A 274 -7.36 20.42 -7.74
C ARG A 274 -6.81 19.95 -6.39
N MET A 275 -7.58 20.13 -5.33
CA MET A 275 -7.14 19.83 -3.97
C MET A 275 -8.27 19.19 -3.17
N ASN A 276 -7.91 18.28 -2.26
CA ASN A 276 -8.79 17.80 -1.20
C ASN A 276 -8.49 18.55 0.10
N LEU A 277 -9.44 19.33 0.63
CA LEU A 277 -9.26 20.00 1.93
C LEU A 277 -10.10 19.29 3.00
N TYR A 278 -9.47 18.95 4.12
CA TYR A 278 -10.14 18.35 5.27
C TYR A 278 -10.43 19.41 6.33
N VAL A 279 -11.69 19.51 6.79
CA VAL A 279 -12.15 20.53 7.76
C VAL A 279 -12.64 19.90 9.07
N ILE A 280 -12.26 20.46 10.21
CA ILE A 280 -12.70 19.96 11.52
C ILE A 280 -14.14 20.43 11.74
N PRO A 281 -15.16 19.53 11.77
CA PRO A 281 -16.56 19.95 11.73
C PRO A 281 -16.96 20.86 12.90
N GLY A 282 -16.37 20.63 14.08
CA GLY A 282 -16.60 21.46 15.28
C GLY A 282 -15.66 22.67 15.43
N ASN A 283 -14.66 22.83 14.56
CA ASN A 283 -13.58 23.82 14.72
C ASN A 283 -13.09 24.36 13.37
N THR A 284 -14.04 24.78 12.54
CA THR A 284 -13.80 25.40 11.23
C THR A 284 -14.52 26.74 11.14
N HIS A 285 -13.86 27.74 10.54
CA HIS A 285 -14.45 29.03 10.22
C HIS A 285 -15.35 28.95 8.97
N SER A 286 -15.29 27.85 8.21
CA SER A 286 -16.08 27.64 7.00
C SER A 286 -17.56 27.37 7.28
N THR A 287 -18.43 28.08 6.56
CA THR A 287 -19.89 27.85 6.56
C THR A 287 -20.28 26.83 5.50
N ALA A 288 -21.53 26.34 5.52
CA ALA A 288 -22.06 25.50 4.43
C ALA A 288 -22.01 26.18 3.05
N ALA A 289 -22.18 27.51 3.00
CA ALA A 289 -22.05 28.26 1.76
C ALA A 289 -20.60 28.28 1.26
N ASP A 290 -19.61 28.41 2.17
CA ASP A 290 -18.20 28.35 1.80
C ASP A 290 -17.80 26.96 1.29
N ILE A 291 -18.22 25.89 1.99
CA ILE A 291 -17.95 24.51 1.54
C ILE A 291 -18.57 24.25 0.15
N ALA A 292 -19.82 24.65 -0.06
CA ALA A 292 -20.46 24.51 -1.37
C ALA A 292 -19.75 25.32 -2.48
N ALA A 293 -19.14 26.46 -2.13
CA ALA A 293 -18.33 27.23 -3.08
C ALA A 293 -17.01 26.52 -3.39
N TYR A 294 -16.30 25.98 -2.38
CA TYR A 294 -15.06 25.23 -2.59
C TYR A 294 -15.25 24.00 -3.48
N GLN A 295 -16.40 23.31 -3.32
CA GLN A 295 -16.74 22.11 -4.08
C GLN A 295 -16.92 22.30 -5.59
N GLN A 296 -16.97 23.55 -6.07
CA GLN A 296 -17.01 23.84 -7.50
C GLN A 296 -15.70 23.48 -8.20
N THR A 297 -14.57 23.54 -7.48
CA THR A 297 -13.22 23.30 -8.04
C THR A 297 -12.38 22.32 -7.23
N HIS A 298 -12.73 22.05 -5.98
CA HIS A 298 -11.99 21.21 -5.03
C HIS A 298 -12.90 20.15 -4.38
N ASP A 299 -12.32 19.19 -3.68
CA ASP A 299 -13.06 18.23 -2.86
C ASP A 299 -12.88 18.57 -1.38
N ILE A 300 -13.93 18.35 -0.59
CA ILE A 300 -13.94 18.65 0.85
C ILE A 300 -14.37 17.39 1.62
N GLY A 301 -13.65 17.07 2.68
CA GLY A 301 -13.97 15.96 3.59
C GLY A 301 -13.83 16.35 5.07
N PRO A 302 -14.29 15.51 6.00
CA PRO A 302 -14.11 15.77 7.43
C PRO A 302 -12.64 15.62 7.84
N HIS A 303 -12.25 16.39 8.86
CA HIS A 303 -11.00 16.29 9.60
C HIS A 303 -11.24 15.92 11.08
N PRO A 304 -11.66 14.68 11.41
CA PRO A 304 -12.09 14.35 12.76
C PRO A 304 -10.99 14.57 13.80
N ASN A 305 -11.29 15.28 14.89
CA ASN A 305 -10.35 15.53 15.97
C ASN A 305 -10.56 14.57 17.14
N LEU A 306 -9.69 13.55 17.22
CA LEU A 306 -9.72 12.54 18.29
C LEU A 306 -8.81 12.88 19.48
N ARG A 307 -7.98 13.92 19.37
CA ARG A 307 -6.98 14.30 20.39
C ARG A 307 -7.57 14.55 21.78
N PRO A 308 -8.77 15.15 21.95
CA PRO A 308 -9.39 15.29 23.27
C PRO A 308 -9.67 13.97 23.99
N PHE A 309 -9.61 12.84 23.28
CA PHE A 309 -9.83 11.49 23.77
C PHE A 309 -8.56 10.64 23.73
N ASP A 310 -7.38 11.25 23.61
CA ASP A 310 -6.11 10.52 23.71
C ASP A 310 -6.04 9.76 25.06
N GLY A 311 -5.64 8.48 25.01
CA GLY A 311 -5.63 7.59 26.17
C GLY A 311 -6.97 6.94 26.52
N GLU A 312 -8.08 7.40 25.94
CA GLU A 312 -9.38 6.75 26.10
C GLU A 312 -9.45 5.41 25.33
N PRO A 313 -10.31 4.47 25.76
CA PRO A 313 -10.50 3.19 25.08
C PRO A 313 -10.78 3.36 23.57
N VAL A 314 -10.26 2.46 22.74
CA VAL A 314 -10.43 2.46 21.27
C VAL A 314 -11.89 2.74 20.87
N ARG A 315 -12.84 2.05 21.52
CA ARG A 315 -14.28 2.21 21.27
C ARG A 315 -14.79 3.65 21.47
N VAL A 316 -14.26 4.39 22.45
CA VAL A 316 -14.66 5.79 22.70
C VAL A 316 -14.20 6.68 21.55
N ARG A 317 -12.93 6.56 21.14
CA ARG A 317 -12.37 7.32 20.02
C ARG A 317 -13.01 6.97 18.68
N VAL A 318 -13.34 5.70 18.43
CA VAL A 318 -14.06 5.27 17.21
C VAL A 318 -15.50 5.78 17.19
N ASN A 319 -16.17 5.84 18.33
CA ASN A 319 -17.49 6.47 18.42
C ASN A 319 -17.41 7.97 18.12
N GLU A 320 -16.38 8.66 18.62
CA GLU A 320 -16.17 10.08 18.34
C GLU A 320 -15.86 10.34 16.86
N LEU A 321 -15.04 9.48 16.23
CA LEU A 321 -14.81 9.51 14.78
C LEU A 321 -16.14 9.46 14.01
N THR A 322 -16.99 8.49 14.34
CA THR A 322 -18.30 8.30 13.69
C THR A 322 -19.23 9.50 13.92
N ARG A 323 -19.21 10.07 15.13
CA ARG A 323 -19.98 11.26 15.49
C ARG A 323 -19.55 12.47 14.65
N GLN A 324 -18.25 12.71 14.51
CA GLN A 324 -17.74 13.85 13.73
C GLN A 324 -17.93 13.66 12.21
N ILE A 325 -17.91 12.42 11.70
CA ILE A 325 -18.31 12.14 10.31
C ILE A 325 -19.77 12.55 10.11
N SER A 326 -20.68 12.12 10.99
CA SER A 326 -22.11 12.48 10.89
C SER A 326 -22.32 14.00 11.04
N GLU A 327 -21.61 14.64 11.97
CA GLU A 327 -21.65 16.10 12.17
C GLU A 327 -21.22 16.86 10.91
N PHE A 328 -20.19 16.39 10.21
CA PHE A 328 -19.77 16.97 8.93
C PHE A 328 -20.87 16.88 7.88
N GLU A 329 -21.44 15.70 7.70
CA GLU A 329 -22.47 15.48 6.67
C GLU A 329 -23.73 16.32 6.94
N GLU A 330 -24.16 16.40 8.20
CA GLU A 330 -25.31 17.21 8.62
C GLU A 330 -25.04 18.71 8.48
N ARG A 331 -23.86 19.19 8.95
CA ARG A 331 -23.52 20.62 8.94
C ARG A 331 -23.36 21.16 7.53
N PHE A 332 -22.81 20.36 6.60
CA PHE A 332 -22.43 20.83 5.27
C PHE A 332 -23.24 20.22 4.13
N ALA A 333 -24.23 19.35 4.42
CA ALA A 333 -25.03 18.63 3.43
C ALA A 333 -24.16 17.95 2.34
N THR A 334 -23.00 17.44 2.76
CA THR A 334 -21.95 16.87 1.89
C THR A 334 -21.58 15.49 2.38
N PRO A 335 -21.54 14.46 1.52
CA PRO A 335 -21.12 13.13 1.93
C PRO A 335 -19.62 13.09 2.29
N ALA A 336 -19.27 12.40 3.37
CA ALA A 336 -17.89 12.20 3.81
C ALA A 336 -17.16 11.15 2.96
N ARG A 337 -16.85 11.47 1.70
CA ARG A 337 -16.25 10.50 0.75
C ARG A 337 -14.82 10.11 1.12
N SER A 338 -14.03 11.05 1.59
CA SER A 338 -12.68 10.81 2.10
C SER A 338 -12.44 11.61 3.38
N LEU A 339 -11.49 11.17 4.20
CA LEU A 339 -11.13 11.88 5.42
C LEU A 339 -9.66 11.74 5.78
N ARG A 340 -9.21 12.63 6.68
CA ARG A 340 -7.97 12.51 7.42
C ARG A 340 -8.24 12.96 8.85
N ASN A 341 -7.74 12.29 9.87
CA ASN A 341 -7.93 12.69 11.27
C ASN A 341 -6.94 13.79 11.64
N HIS A 342 -7.35 14.68 12.53
CA HIS A 342 -6.47 15.72 13.07
C HIS A 342 -5.28 15.13 13.81
N CYS A 343 -4.10 15.68 13.52
CA CYS A 343 -2.80 15.16 13.99
C CYS A 343 -2.57 13.68 13.64
N ILE A 344 -3.26 13.17 12.61
CA ILE A 344 -3.34 11.76 12.21
C ILE A 344 -3.63 10.82 13.38
N ALA A 345 -4.42 11.29 14.35
CA ALA A 345 -4.79 10.51 15.53
C ALA A 345 -5.54 9.24 15.11
N TRP A 346 -5.12 8.10 15.64
CA TRP A 346 -5.60 6.77 15.32
C TRP A 346 -6.05 6.02 16.56
N ALA A 347 -6.92 5.02 16.42
CA ALA A 347 -7.42 4.22 17.54
C ALA A 347 -7.48 2.73 17.19
N GLY A 348 -6.63 1.91 17.82
CA GLY A 348 -6.53 0.48 17.50
C GLY A 348 -5.78 0.18 16.19
N TYR A 349 -6.32 -0.72 15.38
CA TYR A 349 -5.79 -1.15 14.08
C TYR A 349 -6.81 -0.90 12.95
N LEU A 350 -7.85 -1.74 12.83
CA LEU A 350 -8.88 -1.65 11.78
C LEU A 350 -10.23 -1.17 12.29
N GLU A 351 -10.39 -0.96 13.60
CA GLU A 351 -11.62 -0.44 14.20
C GLU A 351 -12.06 0.90 13.60
N PRO A 352 -11.16 1.88 13.36
CA PRO A 352 -11.53 3.14 12.70
C PRO A 352 -11.97 2.89 11.25
N VAL A 353 -11.29 1.99 10.54
CA VAL A 353 -11.60 1.67 9.13
C VAL A 353 -12.97 1.03 9.00
N ARG A 354 -13.36 0.12 9.91
CA ARG A 354 -14.70 -0.46 9.92
C ARG A 354 -15.78 0.59 10.17
N ALA A 355 -15.52 1.54 11.09
CA ALA A 355 -16.43 2.66 11.32
C ALA A 355 -16.53 3.61 10.12
N MET A 356 -15.41 3.89 9.44
CA MET A 356 -15.37 4.65 8.20
C MET A 356 -16.21 3.98 7.10
N ALA A 357 -16.02 2.68 6.88
CA ALA A 357 -16.78 1.90 5.91
C ALA A 357 -18.29 1.94 6.21
N ALA A 358 -18.67 1.74 7.48
CA ALA A 358 -20.07 1.80 7.92
C ALA A 358 -20.69 3.21 7.77
N SER A 359 -19.85 4.25 7.78
CA SER A 359 -20.27 5.64 7.58
C SER A 359 -20.21 6.09 6.11
N GLY A 360 -19.92 5.19 5.17
CA GLY A 360 -19.88 5.49 3.73
C GLY A 360 -18.60 6.17 3.24
N VAL A 361 -17.58 6.34 4.10
CA VAL A 361 -16.25 6.82 3.71
C VAL A 361 -15.60 5.78 2.80
N ARG A 362 -14.97 6.23 1.70
CA ARG A 362 -14.38 5.36 0.67
C ARG A 362 -12.88 5.48 0.55
N MET A 363 -12.26 6.50 1.16
CA MET A 363 -10.81 6.69 1.16
C MET A 363 -10.36 7.38 2.44
N GLU A 364 -9.25 6.96 3.01
CA GLU A 364 -8.64 7.61 4.17
C GLU A 364 -7.19 8.01 3.87
N GLY A 365 -6.75 9.13 4.44
CA GLY A 365 -5.44 9.73 4.16
C GLY A 365 -4.52 9.83 5.39
N ASN A 366 -4.67 9.00 6.42
CA ASN A 366 -3.93 9.11 7.68
C ASN A 366 -2.56 8.42 7.67
N TYR A 367 -2.27 7.58 6.68
CA TYR A 367 -1.03 6.82 6.60
C TYR A 367 0.10 7.68 6.04
N PHE A 368 0.71 8.49 6.90
CA PHE A 368 1.86 9.33 6.54
C PHE A 368 3.14 8.50 6.52
N CYS A 369 3.89 8.59 5.42
CA CYS A 369 5.16 7.88 5.27
C CYS A 369 6.32 8.57 6.00
N SER A 370 6.17 9.85 6.36
CA SER A 370 7.17 10.56 7.16
C SER A 370 7.09 10.14 8.62
N THR A 371 8.19 9.60 9.15
CA THR A 371 8.35 9.35 10.57
C THR A 371 8.78 10.64 11.28
N PHE A 372 7.91 11.20 12.12
CA PHE A 372 8.25 12.32 13.00
C PHE A 372 9.58 12.05 13.72
N LEU A 373 10.44 13.07 13.82
CA LEU A 373 11.68 13.02 14.62
C LEU A 373 12.77 12.02 14.16
N ARG A 374 12.68 11.39 12.97
CA ARG A 374 13.83 10.64 12.39
C ARG A 374 14.95 11.58 11.91
N SER A 375 16.16 11.03 11.76
CA SER A 375 17.34 11.73 11.21
C SER A 375 17.00 12.41 9.88
N ARG A 376 17.59 13.60 9.65
CA ARG A 376 17.27 14.62 8.63
C ARG A 376 17.25 14.19 7.14
N GLU A 377 17.32 12.91 6.83
CA GLU A 377 17.21 12.41 5.46
C GLU A 377 15.73 12.21 5.12
N TYR A 378 15.20 13.12 4.31
CA TYR A 378 13.89 12.92 3.70
C TYR A 378 13.91 11.64 2.87
N ALA A 379 12.85 10.85 2.98
CA ALA A 379 12.56 9.79 2.05
C ALA A 379 11.03 9.57 1.96
N PRO A 380 10.43 9.61 0.76
CA PRO A 380 8.97 9.68 0.58
C PRO A 380 8.20 8.47 1.11
N TYR A 381 8.85 7.34 1.33
CA TYR A 381 8.18 6.07 1.63
C TYR A 381 8.64 5.40 2.94
N ALA A 382 9.29 6.16 3.84
CA ALA A 382 10.04 5.68 5.02
C ALA A 382 9.28 4.93 6.14
N ALA A 383 7.97 4.68 6.00
CA ALA A 383 7.21 3.93 6.98
C ALA A 383 6.41 2.77 6.36
N PHE A 384 6.01 2.90 5.10
CA PHE A 384 5.08 1.95 4.48
C PHE A 384 5.46 1.53 3.06
N GLY A 385 6.36 2.24 2.37
CA GLY A 385 6.76 1.83 1.02
C GLY A 385 5.62 1.84 0.01
N ALA A 386 4.59 2.64 0.21
CA ALA A 386 3.31 2.48 -0.47
C ALA A 386 2.77 3.83 -0.93
N ALA A 387 2.11 3.83 -2.08
CA ALA A 387 1.65 5.02 -2.78
C ALA A 387 0.32 4.80 -3.54
N LEU A 388 0.14 3.66 -4.22
CA LEU A 388 -1.12 3.34 -4.91
C LEU A 388 -2.25 3.17 -3.89
N PRO A 389 -3.49 3.62 -4.15
CA PRO A 389 -4.61 3.37 -3.28
C PRO A 389 -5.11 1.92 -3.43
N LEU A 390 -5.07 1.14 -2.35
CA LEU A 390 -5.67 -0.20 -2.26
C LEU A 390 -6.67 -0.22 -1.12
N ARG A 391 -7.72 -1.05 -1.22
CA ARG A 391 -8.64 -1.29 -0.11
C ARG A 391 -7.94 -1.90 1.10
N PHE A 392 -8.41 -1.54 2.29
CA PHE A 392 -8.02 -2.24 3.50
C PHE A 392 -8.45 -3.70 3.44
N CYS A 393 -7.63 -4.58 3.98
CA CYS A 393 -7.91 -5.99 4.14
C CYS A 393 -7.61 -6.42 5.58
N THR A 394 -8.46 -7.27 6.14
CA THR A 394 -8.18 -7.90 7.41
C THR A 394 -7.07 -8.95 7.27
N PRO A 395 -6.35 -9.30 8.35
CA PRO A 395 -5.33 -10.34 8.30
C PRO A 395 -5.84 -11.72 7.83
N ASP A 396 -7.14 -11.99 8.00
CA ASP A 396 -7.84 -13.19 7.55
C ASP A 396 -8.45 -13.09 6.14
N GLY A 397 -8.45 -11.92 5.48
CA GLY A 397 -8.76 -11.78 4.06
C GLY A 397 -10.05 -11.06 3.67
N GLU A 398 -10.78 -10.47 4.63
CA GLU A 398 -11.95 -9.64 4.37
C GLU A 398 -11.51 -8.26 3.85
N LEU A 399 -11.96 -7.89 2.65
CA LEU A 399 -11.77 -6.53 2.14
C LEU A 399 -12.79 -5.58 2.78
N LEU A 400 -12.30 -4.45 3.29
CA LEU A 400 -13.09 -3.33 3.76
C LEU A 400 -13.21 -2.31 2.64
N ASP A 401 -14.41 -1.75 2.44
CA ASP A 401 -14.71 -0.85 1.32
C ASP A 401 -14.26 0.60 1.57
N VAL A 402 -12.98 0.73 1.97
CA VAL A 402 -12.24 1.97 2.23
C VAL A 402 -10.84 1.79 1.62
N HIS A 403 -10.44 2.70 0.74
CA HIS A 403 -9.09 2.73 0.18
C HIS A 403 -8.13 3.43 1.15
N GLN A 404 -6.98 2.81 1.36
CA GLN A 404 -5.86 3.40 2.05
C GLN A 404 -5.05 4.26 1.07
N GLN A 405 -4.96 5.56 1.33
CA GLN A 405 -4.09 6.47 0.58
C GLN A 405 -2.95 6.98 1.46
N HIS A 406 -1.74 6.55 1.16
CA HIS A 406 -0.54 7.04 1.84
C HIS A 406 -0.26 8.50 1.49
N THR A 407 0.28 9.26 2.45
CA THR A 407 0.69 10.66 2.29
C THR A 407 2.21 10.78 2.49
N HIS A 408 2.92 11.24 1.46
CA HIS A 408 4.39 11.21 1.43
C HIS A 408 5.02 12.51 1.92
N THR A 409 4.38 13.65 1.68
CA THR A 409 4.89 14.98 2.04
C THR A 409 3.90 15.73 2.91
N MET A 410 4.40 16.43 3.93
CA MET A 410 3.63 17.29 4.83
C MET A 410 4.37 18.60 5.02
N ASP A 411 3.72 19.74 4.87
CA ASP A 411 4.46 21.01 4.84
C ASP A 411 5.12 21.43 6.18
N ASP A 412 4.50 21.17 7.32
CA ASP A 412 5.06 21.49 8.64
C ASP A 412 6.27 20.59 9.00
N VAL A 413 6.24 19.31 8.66
CA VAL A 413 7.36 18.38 8.85
C VAL A 413 8.53 18.74 7.93
N TYR A 414 8.28 19.31 6.75
CA TYR A 414 9.32 19.51 5.74
C TYR A 414 9.87 20.92 5.74
N PHE A 415 8.98 21.91 5.81
CA PHE A 415 9.27 23.32 5.62
C PHE A 415 9.02 24.14 6.88
N GLY A 416 8.56 23.49 7.96
CA GLY A 416 8.27 24.12 9.22
C GLY A 416 9.46 24.96 9.72
N PRO A 417 9.23 26.20 10.18
CA PRO A 417 10.28 27.09 10.67
C PRO A 417 10.85 26.66 12.03
N GLU A 418 11.71 27.49 12.63
CA GLU A 418 12.46 27.12 13.84
C GLU A 418 11.59 26.63 15.01
N TRP A 419 10.42 27.24 15.20
CA TRP A 419 9.47 26.87 16.26
C TRP A 419 8.73 25.55 16.03
N VAL A 420 8.86 24.94 14.85
CA VAL A 420 8.40 23.58 14.56
C VAL A 420 9.56 22.63 14.81
N SER A 421 9.66 22.12 16.04
CA SER A 421 10.83 21.38 16.53
C SER A 421 11.11 20.07 15.77
N TYR A 422 10.07 19.45 15.20
CA TYR A 422 10.15 18.20 14.44
C TYR A 422 10.40 18.40 12.94
N SER A 423 10.49 19.65 12.46
CA SER A 423 10.68 19.95 11.04
C SER A 423 12.11 19.62 10.57
N TYR A 424 12.22 19.09 9.35
CA TYR A 424 13.48 18.94 8.63
C TYR A 424 14.07 20.28 8.15
N ARG A 425 13.25 21.33 8.07
CA ARG A 425 13.63 22.69 7.66
C ARG A 425 14.29 22.75 6.28
N ILE A 426 13.77 21.94 5.35
CA ILE A 426 14.23 21.84 3.96
C ILE A 426 14.04 23.21 3.30
N GLN A 427 15.13 23.76 2.77
CA GLN A 427 15.09 25.04 2.06
C GLN A 427 14.37 24.88 0.71
N PRO A 428 13.72 25.94 0.18
CA PRO A 428 13.01 25.86 -1.11
C PRO A 428 13.86 25.31 -2.27
N THR A 429 15.14 25.70 -2.36
CA THR A 429 16.06 25.19 -3.40
C THR A 429 16.41 23.71 -3.21
N GLN A 430 16.54 23.24 -1.97
CA GLN A 430 16.73 21.82 -1.68
C GLN A 430 15.47 21.04 -1.99
N TRP A 431 14.30 21.63 -1.69
CA TRP A 431 13.00 21.04 -2.00
C TRP A 431 12.82 20.81 -3.49
N GLU A 432 13.13 21.79 -4.34
CA GLU A 432 13.02 21.63 -5.80
C GLU A 432 13.88 20.48 -6.34
N VAL A 433 15.11 20.32 -5.86
CA VAL A 433 16.01 19.22 -6.27
C VAL A 433 15.43 17.86 -5.82
N ILE A 434 15.02 17.79 -4.56
CA ILE A 434 14.41 16.58 -3.99
C ILE A 434 13.14 16.21 -4.74
N LEU A 435 12.26 17.19 -4.95
CA LEU A 435 10.98 17.02 -5.62
C LEU A 435 11.16 16.62 -7.08
N SER A 436 12.12 17.23 -7.80
CA SER A 436 12.43 16.84 -9.18
C SER A 436 12.82 15.37 -9.28
N ARG A 437 13.65 14.88 -8.35
CA ARG A 437 13.99 13.46 -8.29
C ARG A 437 12.76 12.60 -8.01
N VAL A 438 11.95 12.97 -7.02
CA VAL A 438 10.76 12.19 -6.65
C VAL A 438 9.76 12.10 -7.79
N LEU A 439 9.48 13.22 -8.47
CA LEU A 439 8.55 13.25 -9.59
C LEU A 439 9.10 12.52 -10.82
N ASP A 440 10.41 12.57 -11.07
CA ASP A 440 11.07 11.77 -12.11
C ASP A 440 10.94 10.26 -11.81
N GLU A 441 11.23 9.84 -10.59
CA GLU A 441 11.07 8.44 -10.17
C GLU A 441 9.59 7.99 -10.25
N VAL A 442 8.65 8.85 -9.84
CA VAL A 442 7.21 8.60 -9.96
C VAL A 442 6.80 8.42 -11.43
N ALA A 443 7.21 9.32 -12.32
CA ALA A 443 6.79 9.31 -13.71
C ALA A 443 7.50 8.25 -14.57
N ASN A 444 8.79 8.00 -14.32
CA ASN A 444 9.62 7.21 -15.23
C ASN A 444 10.01 5.83 -14.68
N ARG A 445 9.82 5.59 -13.38
CA ARG A 445 10.27 4.35 -12.74
C ARG A 445 9.15 3.59 -12.05
N PHE A 446 8.39 4.26 -11.19
CA PHE A 446 7.43 3.61 -10.29
C PHE A 446 6.00 3.62 -10.82
N HIS A 447 5.59 4.69 -11.52
CA HIS A 447 4.23 4.89 -12.00
C HIS A 447 3.18 4.85 -10.89
N VAL A 448 3.41 5.60 -9.81
CA VAL A 448 2.56 5.63 -8.61
C VAL A 448 2.12 7.07 -8.28
N PRO A 449 1.10 7.26 -7.43
CA PRO A 449 0.75 8.59 -6.92
C PRO A 449 1.84 9.17 -6.01
N HIS A 450 1.96 10.49 -5.98
CA HIS A 450 2.64 11.21 -4.90
C HIS A 450 1.62 12.07 -4.15
N ALA A 451 1.30 11.74 -2.91
CA ALA A 451 0.31 12.49 -2.13
C ALA A 451 0.96 13.45 -1.14
N VAL A 452 0.35 14.62 -0.97
CA VAL A 452 0.87 15.70 -0.13
C VAL A 452 -0.21 16.28 0.78
N CYS A 453 0.18 16.78 1.95
CA CYS A 453 -0.64 17.58 2.86
C CYS A 453 -0.02 18.98 3.03
N ILE A 454 -0.72 20.01 2.55
CA ILE A 454 -0.29 21.42 2.61
C ILE A 454 -1.39 22.24 3.28
N HIS A 455 -1.14 22.77 4.47
CA HIS A 455 -2.15 23.46 5.28
C HIS A 455 -2.35 24.90 4.77
N PRO A 456 -3.59 25.42 4.69
CA PRO A 456 -3.83 26.82 4.29
C PRO A 456 -3.16 27.83 5.22
N SER A 457 -3.09 27.54 6.51
CA SER A 457 -2.42 28.39 7.50
C SER A 457 -0.90 28.44 7.31
N ASN A 458 -0.29 27.32 6.91
CA ASN A 458 1.13 27.24 6.59
C ASN A 458 1.42 27.84 5.22
N TRP A 459 0.50 27.72 4.27
CA TRP A 459 0.59 28.32 2.93
C TRP A 459 0.94 29.80 3.03
N VAL A 460 0.14 30.55 3.77
CA VAL A 460 0.33 32.00 3.93
C VAL A 460 1.53 32.38 4.79
N ARG A 461 2.07 31.45 5.61
CA ARG A 461 3.17 31.72 6.54
C ARG A 461 4.54 31.34 5.98
N PHE A 462 4.68 30.14 5.40
CA PHE A 462 5.98 29.59 5.03
C PHE A 462 5.98 28.50 3.93
N SER A 463 4.84 27.90 3.54
CA SER A 463 4.82 26.75 2.61
C SER A 463 4.36 27.06 1.18
N ARG A 464 3.87 28.28 0.88
CA ARG A 464 3.36 28.65 -0.44
C ARG A 464 4.31 28.38 -1.60
N ALA A 465 5.59 28.74 -1.48
CA ALA A 465 6.55 28.56 -2.57
C ALA A 465 6.76 27.08 -2.90
N GLN A 466 6.92 26.25 -1.87
CA GLN A 466 7.13 24.80 -1.97
C GLN A 466 5.86 24.09 -2.47
N GLY A 467 4.70 24.55 -2.01
CA GLY A 467 3.40 24.05 -2.44
C GLY A 467 3.06 24.40 -3.88
N LEU A 468 3.50 25.56 -4.40
CA LEU A 468 3.41 25.89 -5.83
C LEU A 468 4.42 25.09 -6.66
N ALA A 469 5.62 24.84 -6.15
CA ALA A 469 6.62 24.02 -6.83
C ALA A 469 6.12 22.58 -7.09
N LEU A 470 5.35 22.01 -6.14
CA LEU A 470 4.66 20.72 -6.32
C LEU A 470 3.79 20.70 -7.58
N LEU A 471 2.96 21.72 -7.77
CA LEU A 471 2.05 21.80 -8.91
C LEU A 471 2.81 22.02 -10.22
N ARG A 472 3.74 22.97 -10.25
CA ARG A 472 4.48 23.36 -11.46
C ARG A 472 5.41 22.28 -12.00
N LEU A 473 5.97 21.46 -11.11
CA LEU A 473 6.89 20.38 -11.51
C LEU A 473 6.14 19.08 -11.84
N ALA A 474 4.87 18.95 -11.46
CA ALA A 474 4.04 17.78 -11.74
C ALA A 474 3.28 17.85 -13.08
N THR A 475 3.25 19.01 -13.73
CA THR A 475 2.73 19.22 -15.10
C THR A 475 3.80 18.94 -16.13
#